data_AF-V5HCU3-F1
#
_entry.id   AF-V5HCU3-F1
#
_cell.length_a   1.000
_cell.length_b   1.000
_cell.length_c   1.000
_cell.angle_alpha   90.00
_cell.angle_beta   90.00
_cell.angle_gamma   90.00
#
_symmetry.space_group_name_H-M   'P 1'
#
loop_
_entity.id
_entity.type
_entity.pdbx_description
1 polymer ?
#
loop_
_entity_poly.entity_id
_entity_poly.type
_entity_poly.pdbx_seq_one_letter_code
_entity_poly.pdbx_strand_id
1 'polypeptide(L)'
;VCDGRDDCGDKSDEDSPLCHQCKADQFKCKSQRCIPRRLVCNEFDNCGDGSDEDDCDVGPCRFGACSQVCNLKKNGTFGCSCAPGFVKDHRRNDSCVAQGVKAFLLVASENELRHLDPYKAAHQ
;
A
#
# COMPACT_ATOMS: atom_id res chain seq x y z
N VAL A 1 9.19 12.80 -25.72
CA VAL A 1 7.76 13.21 -25.65
C VAL A 1 7.21 12.85 -24.28
N CYS A 2 7.10 13.83 -23.39
CA CYS A 2 6.78 13.71 -21.97
C CYS A 2 7.83 12.99 -21.12
N ASP A 3 9.12 13.19 -21.43
CA ASP A 3 10.24 12.60 -20.71
C ASP A 3 11.18 13.64 -20.08
N GLY A 4 10.75 14.91 -20.03
CA GLY A 4 11.50 16.02 -19.46
C GLY A 4 12.67 16.49 -20.31
N ARG A 5 12.70 16.07 -21.59
CA ARG A 5 13.69 16.50 -22.59
C ARG A 5 12.98 17.34 -23.65
N ASP A 6 13.73 18.20 -24.30
CA ASP A 6 13.23 19.00 -25.42
C ASP A 6 13.57 18.25 -26.72
N ASP A 7 12.71 17.31 -27.10
CA ASP A 7 12.90 16.52 -28.32
C ASP A 7 12.50 17.32 -29.58
N CYS A 8 11.67 18.35 -29.42
CA CYS A 8 11.13 19.16 -30.53
C CYS A 8 11.83 20.52 -30.73
N GLY A 9 12.68 20.96 -29.80
CA GLY A 9 13.45 22.21 -29.88
C GLY A 9 12.68 23.47 -29.47
N ASP A 10 11.40 23.33 -29.16
CA ASP A 10 10.49 24.38 -28.71
C ASP A 10 9.76 24.00 -27.40
N LYS A 11 10.11 22.85 -26.79
CA LYS A 11 9.47 22.23 -25.62
C LYS A 11 7.99 21.87 -25.80
N SER A 12 7.46 21.91 -27.01
CA SER A 12 6.05 21.58 -27.27
C SER A 12 5.72 20.12 -26.99
N ASP A 13 6.74 19.25 -26.97
CA ASP A 13 6.63 17.84 -26.61
C ASP A 13 6.40 17.59 -25.12
N GLU A 14 6.59 18.61 -24.27
CA GLU A 14 6.35 18.57 -22.82
C GLU A 14 5.13 19.41 -22.38
N ASP A 15 4.66 20.33 -23.22
CA ASP A 15 3.56 21.27 -22.90
C ASP A 15 2.16 20.76 -23.33
N SER A 16 2.05 19.46 -23.65
CA SER A 16 0.78 18.86 -24.07
C SER A 16 -0.14 18.63 -22.87
N PRO A 17 -1.47 18.89 -22.96
CA PRO A 17 -2.42 18.56 -21.90
C PRO A 17 -2.50 17.05 -21.59
N LEU A 18 -2.04 16.20 -22.51
CA LEU A 18 -1.89 14.75 -22.31
C LEU A 18 -0.66 14.39 -21.46
N CYS A 19 0.34 15.28 -21.40
CA CYS A 19 1.55 15.16 -20.61
C CYS A 19 1.29 15.36 -19.11
N HIS A 20 0.20 16.04 -18.76
CA HIS A 20 -0.16 16.35 -17.37
C HIS A 20 -0.94 15.23 -16.67
N GLN A 21 -1.34 14.19 -17.39
CA GLN A 21 -2.11 13.06 -16.85
C GLN A 21 -1.26 11.79 -16.82
N CYS A 22 -0.78 11.43 -15.63
CA CYS A 22 -0.20 10.11 -15.41
C CYS A 22 -1.28 9.03 -15.60
N LYS A 23 -0.89 7.83 -16.05
CA LYS A 23 -1.79 6.68 -16.10
C LYS A 23 -2.30 6.32 -14.70
N ALA A 24 -3.42 5.62 -14.61
CA ALA A 24 -4.03 5.24 -13.32
C ALA A 24 -3.09 4.43 -12.39
N ASP A 25 -2.09 3.75 -12.94
CA ASP A 25 -1.08 2.97 -12.23
C ASP A 25 0.23 3.73 -11.95
N GLN A 26 0.27 5.03 -12.25
CA GLN A 26 1.43 5.90 -12.10
C GLN A 26 1.20 6.97 -11.03
N PHE A 27 2.28 7.37 -10.38
CA PHE A 27 2.35 8.47 -9.43
C PHE A 27 2.96 9.69 -10.11
N LYS A 28 2.41 10.87 -9.80
CA LYS A 28 2.86 12.15 -10.35
C LYS A 28 3.80 12.83 -9.35
N CYS A 29 5.07 12.94 -9.72
CA CYS A 29 6.09 13.66 -8.98
C CYS A 29 5.78 15.17 -8.93
N LYS A 30 6.36 15.90 -7.97
CA LYS A 30 6.29 17.38 -7.93
C LYS A 30 6.95 18.00 -9.17
N SER A 31 8.00 17.35 -9.68
CA SER A 31 8.66 17.63 -10.97
C SER A 31 7.78 17.41 -12.22
N GLN A 32 6.50 17.04 -12.06
CA GLN A 32 5.55 16.67 -13.12
C GLN A 32 5.88 15.36 -13.86
N ARG A 33 6.99 14.70 -13.50
CA ARG A 33 7.35 13.37 -14.01
C ARG A 33 6.38 12.30 -13.48
N CYS A 34 6.08 11.30 -14.31
CA CYS A 34 5.28 10.15 -13.89
C CYS A 34 6.17 8.93 -13.65
N ILE A 35 6.06 8.31 -12.48
CA ILE A 35 6.73 7.04 -12.15
C ILE A 35 5.69 5.94 -11.87
N PRO A 36 6.00 4.65 -12.06
CA PRO A 36 5.13 3.58 -11.60
C PRO A 36 4.85 3.68 -10.09
N ARG A 37 3.58 3.49 -9.64
CA ARG A 37 3.25 3.55 -8.20
C ARG A 37 4.06 2.60 -7.33
N ARG A 38 4.58 1.49 -7.88
CA ARG A 38 5.46 0.54 -7.18
C ARG A 38 6.83 1.13 -6.80
N LEU A 39 7.21 2.25 -7.39
CA LEU A 39 8.48 2.93 -7.12
C LEU A 39 8.33 4.04 -6.06
N VAL A 40 7.11 4.33 -5.63
CA VAL A 40 6.88 5.27 -4.52
C VAL A 40 7.23 4.58 -3.21
N CYS A 41 7.96 5.26 -2.32
CA CYS A 41 8.41 4.75 -1.02
C CYS A 41 9.31 3.50 -1.10
N ASN A 42 10.25 3.51 -2.04
CA ASN A 42 11.19 2.41 -2.24
C ASN A 42 12.62 2.74 -1.80
N GLU A 43 12.84 3.86 -1.10
CA GLU A 43 14.15 4.36 -0.63
C GLU A 43 15.08 4.86 -1.74
N PHE A 44 14.59 4.96 -2.98
CA PHE A 44 15.32 5.54 -4.10
C PHE A 44 14.58 6.76 -4.62
N ASP A 45 15.33 7.81 -4.95
CA ASP A 45 14.77 8.98 -5.64
C ASP A 45 14.53 8.63 -7.12
N ASN A 46 13.33 8.13 -7.43
CA ASN A 46 12.92 7.80 -8.81
C ASN A 46 12.31 9.02 -9.52
N CYS A 47 11.85 10.02 -8.77
CA CYS A 47 11.36 11.27 -9.32
C CYS A 47 12.49 12.23 -9.72
N GLY A 48 13.70 12.09 -9.16
CA GLY A 48 14.84 12.99 -9.31
C GLY A 48 14.75 14.29 -8.48
N ASP A 49 13.62 14.49 -7.79
CA ASP A 49 13.34 15.58 -6.87
C ASP A 49 12.99 15.09 -5.46
N GLY A 50 13.07 13.78 -5.20
CA GLY A 50 12.74 13.13 -3.94
C GLY A 50 11.24 13.07 -3.62
N SER A 51 10.37 13.55 -4.50
CA SER A 51 8.94 13.68 -4.19
C SER A 51 8.20 12.35 -4.09
N ASP A 52 8.78 11.26 -4.61
CA ASP A 52 8.32 9.89 -4.40
C ASP A 52 8.67 9.30 -3.03
N GLU A 53 9.51 9.99 -2.26
CA GLU A 53 9.93 9.62 -0.92
C GLU A 53 9.46 10.64 0.16
N ASP A 54 8.86 11.77 -0.24
CA ASP A 54 8.45 12.88 0.63
C ASP A 54 7.21 12.59 1.50
N ASP A 55 6.20 11.94 0.93
CA ASP A 55 4.96 11.54 1.64
C ASP A 55 4.91 10.02 1.84
N CYS A 56 6.09 9.48 2.08
CA CYS A 56 6.20 8.13 2.55
C CYS A 56 6.09 8.17 4.06
N ASP A 57 5.29 7.28 4.62
CA ASP A 57 5.46 6.85 5.99
C ASP A 57 6.82 6.11 6.09
N VAL A 58 7.94 6.82 5.88
CA VAL A 58 9.34 6.39 6.11
C VAL A 58 9.62 6.31 7.61
N GLY A 59 8.57 6.11 8.40
CA GLY A 59 8.63 5.75 9.78
C GLY A 59 8.56 4.23 9.94
N PRO A 60 8.74 3.74 11.15
CA PRO A 60 8.58 2.32 11.46
C PRO A 60 7.18 1.74 11.16
N CYS A 61 6.22 2.56 10.77
CA CYS A 61 4.86 2.19 10.39
C CYS A 61 4.67 2.00 8.86
N ARG A 62 5.61 1.32 8.19
CA ARG A 62 5.41 0.92 6.78
C ARG A 62 4.26 -0.08 6.62
N PHE A 63 3.74 -0.18 5.40
CA PHE A 63 2.81 -1.23 5.01
C PHE A 63 3.36 -2.62 5.36
N GLY A 64 2.64 -3.35 6.21
CA GLY A 64 3.03 -4.67 6.71
C GLY A 64 3.79 -4.68 8.04
N ALA A 65 4.17 -3.54 8.62
CA ALA A 65 4.76 -3.48 9.96
C ALA A 65 3.77 -3.86 11.07
N CYS A 66 2.48 -3.60 10.85
CA CYS A 66 1.38 -4.05 11.67
C CYS A 66 0.23 -4.51 10.77
N SER A 67 -0.51 -5.54 11.19
CA SER A 67 -1.68 -6.05 10.46
C SER A 67 -2.88 -5.09 10.44
N GLN A 68 -2.97 -4.18 11.40
CA GLN A 68 -4.06 -3.20 11.52
C GLN A 68 -3.53 -1.81 11.84
N VAL A 69 -3.44 -1.44 13.12
CA VAL A 69 -3.12 -0.07 13.53
C VAL A 69 -1.67 -0.01 14.00
N CYS A 70 -0.87 0.88 13.38
CA CYS A 70 0.48 1.19 13.81
C CYS A 70 0.51 2.54 14.52
N ASN A 71 1.08 2.58 15.74
CA ASN A 71 1.21 3.80 16.52
C ASN A 71 2.68 4.11 16.72
N LEU A 72 3.08 5.33 16.34
CA LEU A 72 4.40 5.86 16.67
C LEU A 72 4.47 6.21 18.15
N LYS A 73 5.53 5.78 18.84
CA LYS A 73 5.81 6.13 20.24
C LYS A 73 6.83 7.27 20.28
N LYS A 74 6.73 8.12 21.32
CA LYS A 74 7.59 9.30 21.52
C LYS A 74 9.10 9.01 21.63
N ASN A 75 9.49 7.74 21.80
CA ASN A 75 10.89 7.30 21.87
C ASN A 75 11.47 6.88 20.50
N GLY A 76 10.75 7.10 19.39
CA GLY A 76 11.18 6.68 18.06
C GLY A 76 10.91 5.20 17.74
N THR A 77 10.31 4.44 18.66
CA THR A 77 9.81 3.08 18.38
C THR A 77 8.35 3.11 17.92
N PHE A 78 7.86 2.00 17.37
CA PHE A 78 6.45 1.83 17.04
C PHE A 78 5.82 0.74 17.89
N GLY A 79 4.49 0.75 17.95
CA GLY A 79 3.71 -0.33 18.55
C GLY A 79 2.43 -0.59 17.76
N CYS A 80 2.14 -1.86 17.52
CA CYS A 80 0.90 -2.27 16.90
C CYS A 80 -0.24 -2.30 17.93
N SER A 81 -1.42 -1.86 17.53
CA SER A 81 -2.69 -2.01 18.26
C SER A 81 -3.77 -2.57 17.33
N CYS A 82 -4.84 -3.08 17.93
CA CYS A 82 -5.95 -3.69 17.20
C CYS A 82 -7.17 -2.79 17.23
N ALA A 83 -7.97 -2.84 16.17
CA ALA A 83 -9.27 -2.19 16.11
C ALA A 83 -10.26 -2.83 17.11
N PRO A 84 -11.36 -2.15 17.50
CA PRO A 84 -12.39 -2.75 18.34
C PRO A 84 -12.90 -4.08 17.79
N GLY A 85 -13.03 -5.09 18.64
CA GLY A 85 -13.40 -6.45 18.22
C GLY A 85 -12.22 -7.30 17.70
N PHE A 86 -10.98 -6.82 17.86
CA PHE A 86 -9.76 -7.58 17.57
C PHE A 86 -8.83 -7.58 18.78
N VAL A 87 -8.12 -8.68 18.96
CA VAL A 87 -7.09 -8.87 19.99
C VAL A 87 -5.76 -9.21 19.33
N LYS A 88 -4.65 -8.92 20.01
CA LYS A 88 -3.33 -9.29 19.49
C LYS A 88 -3.19 -10.80 19.41
N ASP A 89 -2.58 -11.28 18.34
CA ASP A 89 -2.22 -12.68 18.20
C ASP A 89 -1.16 -13.04 19.26
N HIS A 90 -1.40 -14.13 20.00
CA HIS A 90 -0.45 -14.65 20.97
C HIS A 90 0.87 -15.11 20.34
N ARG A 91 0.89 -15.43 19.04
CA ARG A 91 2.08 -15.85 18.31
C ARG A 91 2.84 -14.69 17.66
N ARG A 92 2.15 -13.58 17.37
CA ARG A 92 2.67 -12.46 16.57
C ARG A 92 2.16 -11.13 17.10
N ASN A 93 3.03 -10.34 17.72
CA ASN A 93 2.66 -9.09 18.39
C ASN A 93 2.31 -7.94 17.42
N ASP A 94 2.61 -8.12 16.14
CA ASP A 94 2.26 -7.29 14.98
C ASP A 94 0.93 -7.70 14.32
N SER A 95 0.40 -8.88 14.67
CA SER A 95 -0.83 -9.44 14.11
C SER A 95 -2.02 -9.27 15.06
N CYS A 96 -3.18 -8.94 14.52
CA CYS A 96 -4.45 -8.82 15.22
C CYS A 96 -5.42 -9.88 14.71
N VAL A 97 -6.01 -10.64 15.62
CA VAL A 97 -7.02 -11.67 15.34
C VAL A 97 -8.38 -11.19 15.82
N ALA A 98 -9.44 -11.53 15.10
CA ALA A 98 -10.79 -11.17 15.48
C ALA A 98 -11.15 -11.80 16.83
N GLN A 99 -11.67 -10.98 17.74
CA GLN A 99 -12.14 -11.39 19.05
C GLN A 99 -13.59 -11.82 18.94
N GLY A 100 -13.82 -13.13 18.84
CA GLY A 100 -15.17 -13.67 18.71
C GLY A 100 -15.22 -14.92 17.86
N VAL A 101 -16.45 -15.38 17.60
CA VAL A 101 -16.79 -16.66 16.98
C VAL A 101 -15.94 -16.99 15.75
N LYS A 102 -15.72 -18.30 15.57
CA LYS A 102 -15.01 -18.86 14.42
C LYS A 102 -15.58 -18.28 13.13
N ALA A 103 -14.74 -17.62 12.34
CA ALA A 103 -15.12 -17.11 11.04
C ALA A 103 -15.23 -18.26 10.03
N PHE A 104 -16.22 -18.18 9.15
CA PHE A 104 -16.38 -19.10 8.01
C PHE A 104 -16.38 -18.28 6.73
N LEU A 105 -15.76 -18.84 5.68
CA LEU A 105 -15.86 -18.28 4.34
C LEU A 105 -17.13 -18.81 3.68
N LEU A 106 -18.09 -17.94 3.39
CA LEU A 106 -19.28 -18.31 2.61
C LEU A 106 -18.95 -18.23 1.12
N VAL A 107 -19.26 -19.30 0.39
CA VAL A 107 -19.02 -19.43 -1.05
C VAL A 107 -20.34 -19.74 -1.72
N ALA A 108 -20.74 -18.92 -2.69
CA ALA A 108 -21.90 -19.16 -3.52
C ALA A 108 -21.45 -19.78 -4.85
N SER A 109 -22.12 -20.85 -5.29
CA SER A 109 -21.90 -21.51 -6.57
C SER A 109 -23.24 -21.89 -7.17
N GLU A 110 -23.64 -21.23 -8.26
CA GLU A 110 -24.96 -21.37 -8.88
C GLU A 110 -26.10 -21.22 -7.85
N ASN A 111 -26.84 -22.30 -7.58
CA ASN A 111 -27.96 -22.34 -6.64
C ASN A 111 -27.57 -22.86 -5.24
N GLU A 112 -26.27 -22.94 -4.93
CA GLU A 112 -25.78 -23.45 -3.65
C GLU A 112 -25.00 -22.39 -2.86
N LEU A 113 -25.23 -22.39 -1.54
CA LEU A 113 -24.41 -21.67 -0.55
C LEU A 113 -23.68 -22.70 0.30
N ARG A 114 -22.35 -22.65 0.29
CA ARG A 114 -21.47 -23.51 1.10
C ARG A 114 -20.65 -22.65 2.05
N HIS A 115 -20.21 -23.24 3.16
CA HIS A 115 -19.26 -22.60 4.07
C HIS A 115 -17.96 -23.39 4.12
N LEU A 116 -16.83 -22.69 4.14
CA LEU A 116 -15.51 -23.25 4.33
C LEU A 116 -14.96 -22.77 5.68
N ASP A 117 -14.38 -23.70 6.43
CA ASP A 117 -13.74 -23.42 7.71
C ASP A 117 -12.24 -23.23 7.47
N PRO A 118 -11.73 -21.98 7.46
CA PRO A 118 -10.33 -21.70 7.14
C PRO A 118 -9.34 -22.19 8.21
N TYR A 119 -9.85 -22.62 9.38
CA TYR A 119 -9.02 -23.10 10.48
C TYR A 119 -9.04 -24.63 10.62
N LYS A 120 -9.82 -25.33 9.79
CA LYS A 120 -9.80 -26.79 9.76
C LYS A 120 -8.58 -27.22 8.96
N ALA A 121 -7.61 -27.83 9.63
CA ALA A 121 -6.47 -28.46 8.95
C ALA A 121 -7.01 -29.43 7.88
N ALA A 122 -6.45 -29.34 6.67
CA ALA A 122 -6.70 -30.32 5.63
C ALA A 122 -6.15 -31.68 6.09
N HIS A 123 -6.97 -32.44 6.83
CA HIS A 123 -6.77 -33.86 7.07
C HIS A 123 -7.60 -34.61 6.04
N GLN A 124 -6.96 -34.98 4.93
CA GLN A 124 -6.68 -36.36 4.51
C GLN A 124 -6.30 -36.34 3.02
#